data_AF-A0A542G122-F1
#
_entry.id   AF-A0A542G122-F1
#
_cell.length_a   1.000
_cell.length_b   1.000
_cell.length_c   1.000
_cell.angle_alpha   90.00
_cell.angle_beta   90.00
_cell.angle_gamma   90.00
#
_symmetry.space_group_name_H-M   'P 1'
#
loop_
_entity.id
_entity.type
_entity.pdbx_description
1 polymer ?
#
loop_
_entity_poly.entity_id
_entity_poly.type
_entity_poly.pdbx_seq_one_letter_code
_entity_poly.pdbx_strand_id
1 'polypeptide(L)'
;MDTSSQPSDDKRELDALRRRAYGPNPDIQTDPAALARLEELEAARKAVPPDAADTGLGEPAAAADGAPSPDPARPAPREGTPQSLWRRLTATRARRSSLVAGALVVFLALAYTMASLVGQPRPDAILQPIADEAENAVFKTLSFYSSNADESTIRGYQPYRGRQPVFHMDKRGYQCLRIFGPGSRESDPNCVPPGVDLFADVVTWPLQNQDFIGGIPGLPDGSIARFHYRGHSVDVFLYPASKAD
;
A
#
# COMPACT_ATOMS: atom_id res chain seq x y z
N MET A 1 -10.01 28.09 33.09
CA MET A 1 -9.13 26.93 32.85
C MET A 1 -9.32 26.57 31.39
N ASP A 2 -8.29 26.85 30.59
CA ASP A 2 -8.35 26.94 29.14
C ASP A 2 -8.12 25.56 28.49
N THR A 3 -9.19 24.87 28.09
CA THR A 3 -9.11 23.57 27.41
C THR A 3 -8.85 23.68 25.91
N SER A 4 -8.85 24.90 25.35
CA SER A 4 -8.69 25.13 23.90
C SER A 4 -7.23 25.15 23.42
N SER A 5 -6.27 25.29 24.32
CA SER A 5 -4.83 25.46 24.00
C SER A 5 -4.08 24.14 23.86
N GLN A 6 -4.58 23.05 24.47
CA GLN A 6 -3.91 21.76 24.52
C GLN A 6 -3.75 21.09 23.12
N PRO A 7 -4.79 21.03 22.26
CA PRO A 7 -4.66 20.39 20.95
C PRO A 7 -3.72 21.13 20.00
N SER A 8 -3.62 22.47 20.11
CA SER A 8 -2.67 23.25 19.32
C SER A 8 -1.23 23.06 19.78
N ASP A 9 -1.03 22.87 21.08
CA ASP A 9 0.29 22.71 21.67
C ASP A 9 0.86 21.32 21.35
N ASP A 10 0.04 20.28 21.49
CA ASP A 10 0.39 18.90 21.12
C ASP A 10 0.74 18.77 19.63
N LYS A 11 0.04 19.49 18.74
CA LYS A 11 0.36 19.50 17.31
C LYS A 11 1.72 20.15 17.03
N ARG A 12 2.02 21.29 17.66
CA ARG A 12 3.31 21.97 17.52
C ARG A 12 4.45 21.12 18.08
N GLU A 13 4.21 20.45 19.21
CA GLU A 13 5.16 19.52 19.82
C GLU A 13 5.42 18.33 18.89
N LEU A 14 4.37 17.70 18.35
CA LEU A 14 4.48 16.60 17.39
C LEU A 14 5.28 17.00 16.13
N ASP A 15 5.01 18.18 15.56
CA ASP A 15 5.73 18.66 14.37
C ASP A 15 7.21 18.99 14.68
N ALA A 16 7.54 19.40 15.91
CA ALA A 16 8.92 19.57 16.34
C ALA A 16 9.65 18.23 16.50
N LEU A 17 9.01 17.25 17.15
CA LEU A 17 9.58 15.91 17.34
C LEU A 17 9.76 15.17 16.02
N ARG A 18 8.81 15.28 15.08
CA ARG A 18 8.94 14.70 13.73
C ARG A 18 10.09 15.30 12.93
N ARG A 19 10.38 16.60 13.08
CA ARG A 19 11.55 17.21 12.44
C ARG A 19 12.87 16.68 13.02
N ARG A 20 12.91 16.40 14.33
CA ARG A 20 14.06 15.78 14.98
C ARG A 20 14.24 14.30 14.63
N ALA A 21 13.14 13.59 14.36
CA ALA A 21 13.16 12.17 14.00
C ALA A 21 13.41 11.91 12.50
N TYR A 22 12.79 12.72 11.63
CA TYR A 22 12.70 12.48 10.19
C TYR A 22 13.21 13.65 9.35
N GLY A 23 13.73 14.71 9.97
CA GLY A 23 14.27 15.87 9.26
C GLY A 23 15.68 15.65 8.70
N PRO A 24 16.25 16.68 8.03
CA PRO A 24 17.55 16.57 7.35
C PRO A 24 18.72 16.18 8.26
N ASN A 25 18.63 16.53 9.55
CA ASN A 25 19.64 16.21 10.56
C ASN A 25 18.94 15.55 11.76
N PRO A 26 18.64 14.24 11.70
CA PRO A 26 17.89 13.59 12.75
C PRO A 26 18.77 13.41 13.99
N ASP A 27 18.34 13.96 15.12
CA ASP A 27 19.05 13.93 16.40
C ASP A 27 18.28 13.20 17.50
N ILE A 28 17.03 12.80 17.24
CA ILE A 28 16.14 12.24 18.27
C ILE A 28 16.66 10.92 18.89
N GLN A 29 17.53 10.20 18.18
CA GLN A 29 18.05 8.90 18.61
C GLN A 29 18.91 8.97 19.89
N THR A 30 19.42 10.16 20.24
CA THR A 30 20.18 10.38 21.48
C THR A 30 19.30 10.79 22.66
N ASP A 31 17.98 10.90 22.45
CA ASP A 31 17.00 11.42 23.41
C ASP A 31 15.82 10.44 23.55
N PRO A 32 15.95 9.40 24.42
CA PRO A 32 14.92 8.36 24.56
C PRO A 32 13.60 8.89 25.12
N ALA A 33 13.63 9.98 25.89
CA ALA A 33 12.41 10.62 26.39
C ALA A 33 11.62 11.30 25.26
N ALA A 34 12.32 11.98 24.33
CA ALA A 34 11.69 12.56 23.14
C ALA A 34 11.11 11.49 22.20
N LEU A 35 11.76 10.32 22.06
CA LEU A 35 11.21 9.20 21.30
C LEU A 35 9.89 8.68 21.91
N ALA A 36 9.86 8.43 23.22
CA ALA A 36 8.65 7.99 23.90
C ALA A 36 7.50 9.01 23.76
N ARG A 37 7.80 10.30 23.85
CA ARG A 37 6.83 11.38 23.67
C ARG A 37 6.30 11.46 22.22
N LEU A 38 7.17 11.22 21.23
CA LEU A 38 6.76 11.16 19.82
C LEU A 38 5.78 10.00 19.59
N GLU A 39 6.09 8.81 20.11
CA GLU A 39 5.22 7.62 19.99
C GLU A 39 3.84 7.86 20.62
N GLU A 40 3.78 8.48 21.80
CA GLU A 40 2.53 8.84 22.47
C GLU A 40 1.65 9.77 21.61
N LEU A 41 2.24 10.84 21.08
CA LEU A 41 1.52 11.83 20.26
C LEU A 41 1.07 11.27 18.91
N GLU A 42 1.85 10.38 18.30
CA GLU A 42 1.46 9.69 17.07
C GLU A 42 0.34 8.66 17.29
N ALA A 43 0.39 7.92 18.39
CA ALA A 43 -0.67 6.99 18.78
C ALA A 43 -1.98 7.73 19.06
N ALA A 44 -1.92 8.85 19.79
CA ALA A 44 -3.08 9.70 20.06
C ALA A 44 -3.70 10.25 18.76
N ARG A 45 -2.88 10.69 17.80
CA ARG A 45 -3.37 11.17 16.50
C ARG A 45 -4.00 10.06 15.64
N LYS A 46 -3.45 8.85 15.68
CA LYS A 46 -3.98 7.69 14.95
C LYS A 46 -5.32 7.21 15.54
N ALA A 47 -5.53 7.43 16.83
CA ALA A 47 -6.76 7.09 17.53
C ALA A 47 -7.93 8.06 17.26
N VAL A 48 -7.69 9.24 16.68
CA VAL A 48 -8.75 10.19 16.29
C VAL A 48 -9.31 9.80 14.91
N PRO A 49 -10.58 9.37 14.80
CA PRO A 49 -11.21 9.10 13.51
C PRO A 49 -11.34 10.38 12.67
N PRO A 50 -11.29 10.29 11.34
CA PRO A 50 -11.57 11.42 10.45
C PRO A 50 -13.08 11.69 10.42
N ASP A 51 -13.63 12.27 11.48
CA ASP A 51 -15.03 12.73 11.49
C ASP A 51 -15.18 13.98 12.37
N ALA A 52 -14.46 15.03 11.98
CA ALA A 52 -14.66 16.40 12.46
C ALA A 52 -13.86 17.39 11.58
N ALA A 53 -14.11 17.36 10.27
CA ALA A 53 -13.70 18.45 9.38
C ALA A 53 -14.80 18.69 8.36
N ASP A 54 -15.67 19.63 8.75
CA ASP A 54 -16.25 20.63 7.85
C ASP A 54 -17.29 20.17 6.81
N THR A 55 -18.48 19.81 7.30
CA THR A 55 -19.74 19.94 6.53
C THR A 55 -20.46 21.22 6.95
N GLY A 56 -19.84 22.36 6.64
CA GLY A 56 -20.49 23.66 6.68
C GLY A 56 -20.95 24.06 5.28
N LEU A 57 -22.27 24.15 5.08
CA LEU A 57 -23.05 24.90 4.06
C LEU A 57 -24.01 24.04 3.24
N GLY A 58 -25.18 23.79 3.84
CA GLY A 58 -26.42 23.43 3.14
C GLY A 58 -27.60 24.18 3.77
N GLU A 59 -27.97 25.32 3.19
CA GLU A 59 -29.22 26.04 3.46
C GLU A 59 -30.34 25.53 2.51
N PRO A 60 -31.64 25.86 2.73
CA PRO A 60 -32.64 24.97 3.30
C PRO A 60 -33.68 24.46 2.27
N ALA A 61 -34.26 23.29 2.53
CA ALA A 61 -35.41 22.77 1.78
C ALA A 61 -36.71 23.03 2.56
N ALA A 62 -37.61 23.82 1.95
CA ALA A 62 -38.96 24.09 2.40
C ALA A 62 -39.88 22.88 2.16
N ALA A 63 -40.71 22.55 3.16
CA ALA A 63 -41.84 21.63 3.05
C ALA A 63 -43.15 22.42 3.08
N ALA A 64 -44.09 21.99 2.24
CA ALA A 64 -45.42 22.56 2.03
C ALA A 64 -46.51 21.75 2.76
N ASP A 65 -47.63 22.41 3.09
CA ASP A 65 -49.02 21.91 3.23
C ASP A 65 -49.88 23.04 3.85
N GLY A 66 -51.13 23.40 3.50
CA GLY A 66 -52.11 23.04 2.46
C GLY A 66 -53.46 23.76 2.73
N ALA A 67 -54.02 24.48 1.72
CA ALA A 67 -55.43 24.80 1.32
C ALA A 67 -56.53 25.30 2.33
N PRO A 68 -57.74 25.84 1.94
CA PRO A 68 -58.31 26.29 0.62
C PRO A 68 -59.13 27.65 0.57
N SER A 69 -59.26 28.26 -0.64
CA SER A 69 -60.33 29.10 -1.31
C SER A 69 -61.18 30.20 -0.59
N PRO A 70 -61.85 31.18 -1.28
CA PRO A 70 -62.08 31.42 -2.72
C PRO A 70 -61.90 32.88 -3.26
N ASP A 71 -62.11 33.01 -4.58
CA ASP A 71 -62.12 34.14 -5.56
C ASP A 71 -62.87 35.45 -5.12
N PRO A 72 -62.58 36.66 -5.68
CA PRO A 72 -63.02 37.01 -7.04
C PRO A 72 -62.09 37.96 -7.88
N ALA A 73 -62.00 37.63 -9.18
CA ALA A 73 -62.14 38.51 -10.37
C ALA A 73 -61.36 39.85 -10.49
N ARG A 74 -60.44 39.94 -11.48
CA ARG A 74 -60.39 41.05 -12.49
C ARG A 74 -59.46 40.72 -13.68
N PRO A 75 -59.79 41.10 -14.93
CA PRO A 75 -58.98 40.77 -16.10
C PRO A 75 -57.95 41.86 -16.43
N ALA A 76 -56.78 41.45 -16.92
CA ALA A 76 -55.88 42.32 -17.68
C ALA A 76 -55.20 41.52 -18.81
N PRO A 77 -55.19 42.04 -20.05
CA PRO A 77 -54.57 41.38 -21.20
C PRO A 77 -53.08 41.74 -21.24
N ARG A 78 -52.18 40.75 -21.23
CA ARG A 78 -50.79 40.92 -21.64
C ARG A 78 -50.28 39.72 -22.43
N GLU A 79 -50.24 39.95 -23.74
CA GLU A 79 -49.06 39.76 -24.59
C GLU A 79 -48.28 38.45 -24.41
N GLY A 80 -48.50 37.56 -25.36
CA GLY A 80 -47.72 36.34 -25.53
C GLY A 80 -46.23 36.64 -25.71
N THR A 81 -45.43 36.15 -24.78
CA THR A 81 -43.97 36.11 -24.93
C THR A 81 -43.54 34.77 -25.54
N PRO A 82 -42.60 34.76 -26.50
CA PRO A 82 -42.20 33.56 -27.23
C PRO A 82 -41.14 32.78 -26.44
N GLN A 83 -41.45 32.35 -25.21
CA GLN A 83 -40.51 31.58 -24.38
C GLN A 83 -40.60 30.05 -24.58
N SER A 84 -41.57 29.55 -25.34
CA SER A 84 -41.85 28.11 -25.43
C SER A 84 -41.03 27.34 -26.48
N LEU A 85 -40.47 28.01 -27.49
CA LEU A 85 -39.68 27.35 -28.55
C LEU A 85 -38.21 27.10 -28.14
N TRP A 86 -37.62 28.00 -27.34
CA TRP A 86 -36.24 27.86 -26.88
C TRP A 86 -36.04 26.68 -25.90
N ARG A 87 -37.05 26.35 -25.07
CA ARG A 87 -37.02 25.16 -24.19
C ARG A 87 -37.08 23.83 -24.95
N ARG A 88 -37.68 23.80 -26.16
CA ARG A 88 -37.76 22.57 -26.96
C ARG A 88 -36.45 22.27 -27.72
N LEU A 89 -35.67 23.29 -28.07
CA LEU A 89 -34.38 23.12 -28.74
C LEU A 89 -33.23 22.74 -27.80
N THR A 90 -33.31 23.08 -26.51
CA THR A 90 -32.29 22.70 -25.51
C THR A 90 -32.47 21.27 -24.99
N ALA A 91 -33.68 20.72 -25.01
CA ALA A 91 -33.97 19.37 -24.55
C ALA A 91 -33.28 18.26 -25.39
N THR A 92 -33.07 18.49 -26.69
CA THR A 92 -32.36 17.54 -27.57
C THR A 92 -30.84 17.66 -27.44
N ARG A 93 -30.31 18.85 -27.13
CA ARG A 93 -28.88 19.07 -26.85
C ARG A 93 -28.46 18.45 -25.52
N ALA A 94 -29.28 18.55 -24.48
CA ALA A 94 -29.01 17.97 -23.16
C ALA A 94 -28.92 16.42 -23.19
N ARG A 95 -29.77 15.77 -24.00
CA ARG A 95 -29.68 14.31 -24.20
C ARG A 95 -28.40 13.91 -24.94
N ARG A 96 -28.00 14.66 -25.98
CA ARG A 96 -26.76 14.39 -26.72
C ARG A 96 -25.51 14.61 -25.87
N SER A 97 -25.48 15.64 -25.02
CA SER A 97 -24.36 15.85 -24.10
C SER A 97 -24.26 14.77 -23.03
N SER A 98 -25.39 14.24 -22.55
CA SER A 98 -25.37 13.12 -21.58
C SER A 98 -24.79 11.83 -22.17
N LEU A 99 -25.07 11.53 -23.45
CA LEU A 99 -24.54 10.34 -24.12
C LEU A 99 -23.03 10.45 -24.36
N VAL A 100 -22.54 11.63 -24.73
CA VAL A 100 -21.10 11.89 -24.92
C VAL A 100 -20.35 11.79 -23.59
N ALA A 101 -20.90 12.37 -22.52
CA ALA A 101 -20.30 12.26 -21.19
C ALA A 101 -20.25 10.80 -20.69
N GLY A 102 -21.34 10.04 -20.86
CA GLY A 102 -21.38 8.62 -20.51
C GLY A 102 -20.36 7.78 -21.28
N ALA A 103 -20.24 8.00 -22.60
CA ALA A 103 -19.25 7.30 -23.42
C ALA A 103 -17.81 7.61 -23.00
N LEU A 104 -17.52 8.87 -22.61
CA LEU A 104 -16.20 9.28 -22.16
C LEU A 104 -15.82 8.64 -20.82
N VAL A 105 -16.75 8.54 -19.87
CA VAL A 105 -16.54 7.85 -18.59
C VAL A 105 -16.24 6.37 -18.81
N VAL A 106 -17.01 5.69 -19.65
CA VAL A 106 -16.77 4.27 -19.98
C VAL A 106 -15.40 4.08 -20.63
N PHE A 107 -15.02 4.96 -21.56
CA PHE A 107 -13.72 4.90 -22.22
C PHE A 107 -12.57 5.10 -21.23
N LEU A 108 -12.67 6.07 -20.32
CA LEU A 108 -11.66 6.30 -19.28
C LEU A 108 -11.56 5.12 -18.31
N ALA A 109 -12.69 4.53 -17.91
CA ALA A 109 -12.70 3.33 -17.07
C ALA A 109 -11.99 2.16 -17.77
N LEU A 110 -12.29 1.92 -19.06
CA LEU A 110 -11.62 0.88 -19.85
C LEU A 110 -10.12 1.15 -19.98
N ALA A 111 -9.73 2.38 -20.32
CA ALA A 111 -8.33 2.76 -20.44
C ALA A 111 -7.58 2.55 -19.11
N TYR A 112 -8.19 2.92 -17.99
CA TYR A 112 -7.62 2.71 -16.66
C TYR A 112 -7.46 1.22 -16.32
N THR A 113 -8.48 0.38 -16.60
CA THR A 113 -8.39 -1.07 -16.38
C THR A 113 -7.29 -1.72 -17.23
N MET A 114 -7.17 -1.34 -18.50
CA MET A 114 -6.14 -1.86 -19.41
C MET A 114 -4.74 -1.41 -19.00
N ALA A 115 -4.58 -0.14 -18.61
CA ALA A 115 -3.32 0.37 -18.08
C ALA A 115 -2.91 -0.35 -16.79
N SER A 116 -3.87 -0.65 -15.91
CA SER A 116 -3.60 -1.39 -14.66
C SER A 116 -3.15 -2.83 -14.92
N LEU A 117 -3.74 -3.51 -15.91
CA LEU A 117 -3.36 -4.87 -16.31
C LEU A 117 -1.97 -4.95 -16.95
N VAL A 118 -1.57 -3.93 -17.71
CA VAL A 118 -0.26 -3.86 -18.36
C VAL A 118 0.83 -3.34 -17.40
N GLY A 119 0.46 -2.51 -16.42
CA GLY A 119 1.38 -1.87 -15.50
C GLY A 119 1.78 -2.68 -14.26
N GLN A 120 1.15 -3.84 -14.02
CA GLN A 120 1.57 -4.69 -12.90
C GLN A 120 2.94 -5.31 -13.19
N PRO A 121 3.93 -5.17 -12.29
CA PRO A 121 5.20 -5.84 -12.43
C PRO A 121 4.94 -7.35 -12.50
N ARG A 122 5.32 -7.97 -13.63
CA ARG A 122 5.26 -9.43 -13.75
C ARG A 122 6.48 -10.02 -13.07
N PRO A 123 6.33 -11.05 -12.24
CA PRO A 123 7.48 -11.74 -11.69
C PRO A 123 8.28 -12.41 -12.81
N ASP A 124 9.60 -12.36 -12.70
CA ASP A 124 10.54 -13.06 -13.58
C ASP A 124 10.45 -14.58 -13.38
N ALA A 125 10.03 -15.03 -12.20
CA ALA A 125 9.72 -16.42 -11.90
C ALA A 125 8.70 -16.55 -10.77
N ILE A 126 7.92 -17.63 -10.80
CA ILE A 126 7.01 -18.02 -9.71
C ILE A 126 7.47 -19.38 -9.20
N LEU A 127 7.90 -19.43 -7.95
CA LEU A 127 8.47 -20.62 -7.31
C LEU A 127 7.39 -21.36 -6.54
N GLN A 128 7.23 -22.64 -6.86
CA GLN A 128 6.24 -23.51 -6.21
C GLN A 128 6.84 -24.19 -4.97
N PRO A 129 6.01 -24.67 -4.03
CA PRO A 129 6.47 -25.48 -2.89
C PRO A 129 7.14 -26.77 -3.38
N ILE A 130 8.15 -27.23 -2.67
CA ILE A 130 8.78 -28.53 -2.92
C ILE A 130 8.23 -29.54 -1.91
N ALA A 131 7.73 -30.68 -2.39
CA ALA A 131 7.24 -31.75 -1.53
C ALA A 131 8.40 -32.50 -0.85
N ASP A 132 8.37 -32.53 0.49
CA ASP A 132 8.99 -33.42 1.49
C ASP A 132 10.52 -33.74 1.43
N GLU A 133 11.13 -33.92 0.26
CA GLU A 133 12.52 -34.37 0.16
C GLU A 133 13.53 -33.21 0.32
N ALA A 134 13.20 -32.04 -0.23
CA ALA A 134 13.93 -30.80 0.02
C ALA A 134 13.60 -30.21 1.41
N GLU A 135 12.40 -30.51 1.94
CA GLU A 135 12.05 -30.15 3.30
C GLU A 135 13.01 -30.83 4.28
N ASN A 136 13.34 -32.12 4.17
CA ASN A 136 14.23 -32.77 5.14
C ASN A 136 15.65 -32.17 5.28
N ALA A 137 16.30 -31.79 4.18
CA ALA A 137 17.66 -31.21 4.24
C ALA A 137 17.63 -29.75 4.70
N VAL A 138 16.69 -28.96 4.19
CA VAL A 138 16.50 -27.56 4.59
C VAL A 138 16.00 -27.46 6.02
N PHE A 139 15.10 -28.33 6.44
CA PHE A 139 14.54 -28.40 7.78
C PHE A 139 15.62 -28.75 8.80
N LYS A 140 16.52 -29.70 8.50
CA LYS A 140 17.69 -29.98 9.37
C LYS A 140 18.61 -28.77 9.53
N THR A 141 18.82 -28.00 8.45
CA THR A 141 19.60 -26.77 8.51
C THR A 141 18.85 -25.67 9.29
N LEU A 142 17.57 -25.44 8.99
CA LEU A 142 16.79 -24.37 9.61
C LEU A 142 16.51 -24.63 11.09
N SER A 143 16.21 -25.87 11.50
CA SER A 143 16.03 -26.25 12.92
C SER A 143 17.31 -26.07 13.73
N PHE A 144 18.48 -26.24 13.10
CA PHE A 144 19.77 -25.98 13.75
C PHE A 144 20.00 -24.48 14.02
N TYR A 145 19.59 -23.60 13.11
CA TYR A 145 19.85 -22.15 13.21
C TYR A 145 18.69 -21.32 13.78
N SER A 146 17.46 -21.83 13.74
CA SER A 146 16.27 -21.12 14.19
C SER A 146 15.65 -21.79 15.41
N SER A 147 16.21 -21.50 16.59
CA SER A 147 15.66 -21.95 17.89
C SER A 147 14.24 -21.43 18.16
N ASN A 148 13.74 -20.52 17.33
CA ASN A 148 12.43 -19.88 17.43
C ASN A 148 11.45 -20.22 16.30
N ALA A 149 11.82 -21.06 15.33
CA ALA A 149 10.89 -21.50 14.29
C ALA A 149 9.86 -22.50 14.84
N ASP A 150 8.62 -22.37 14.39
CA ASP A 150 7.65 -23.47 14.44
C ASP A 150 7.93 -24.42 13.29
N GLU A 151 8.52 -25.55 13.61
CA GLU A 151 8.91 -26.60 12.68
C GLU A 151 7.78 -27.03 11.74
N SER A 152 6.54 -27.09 12.23
CA SER A 152 5.38 -27.55 11.45
C SER A 152 5.01 -26.60 10.30
N THR A 153 5.47 -25.35 10.38
CA THR A 153 5.18 -24.28 9.42
C THR A 153 6.28 -24.08 8.38
N ILE A 154 7.39 -24.81 8.51
CA ILE A 154 8.51 -24.72 7.57
C ILE A 154 8.03 -25.19 6.20
N ARG A 155 8.23 -24.37 5.17
CA ARG A 155 7.92 -24.68 3.77
C ARG A 155 9.06 -24.26 2.88
N GLY A 156 9.61 -25.22 2.13
CA GLY A 156 10.64 -24.96 1.11
C GLY A 156 10.02 -24.67 -0.25
N TYR A 157 10.61 -23.73 -0.99
CA TYR A 157 10.20 -23.40 -2.36
C TYR A 157 11.28 -23.79 -3.37
N GLN A 158 10.86 -23.99 -4.62
CA GLN A 158 11.75 -24.31 -5.75
C GLN A 158 12.95 -23.35 -5.78
N PRO A 159 14.19 -23.87 -5.99
CA PRO A 159 15.34 -23.02 -6.04
C PRO A 159 15.34 -22.15 -7.30
N TYR A 160 15.74 -20.90 -7.16
CA TYR A 160 15.94 -19.96 -8.25
C TYR A 160 17.41 -19.58 -8.38
N ARG A 161 18.06 -19.96 -9.49
CA ARG A 161 19.49 -19.71 -9.72
C ARG A 161 20.37 -20.11 -8.52
N GLY A 162 20.11 -21.28 -7.92
CA GLY A 162 20.85 -21.76 -6.76
C GLY A 162 20.51 -21.07 -5.43
N ARG A 163 19.45 -20.26 -5.38
CA ARG A 163 18.88 -19.69 -4.15
C ARG A 163 17.61 -20.42 -3.77
N GLN A 164 17.52 -20.93 -2.55
CA GLN A 164 16.33 -21.64 -2.08
C GLN A 164 15.57 -20.81 -1.04
N PRO A 165 14.36 -20.31 -1.35
CA PRO A 165 13.52 -19.63 -0.38
C PRO A 165 12.86 -20.62 0.58
N VAL A 166 12.76 -20.21 1.84
CA VAL A 166 12.16 -21.00 2.92
C VAL A 166 11.31 -20.10 3.78
N PHE A 167 10.04 -20.46 3.89
CA PHE A 167 9.08 -19.83 4.78
C PHE A 167 9.01 -20.58 6.11
N HIS A 168 8.78 -19.87 7.20
CA HIS A 168 8.34 -20.44 8.48
C HIS A 168 7.65 -19.35 9.31
N MET A 169 6.90 -19.78 10.34
CA MET A 169 6.45 -18.90 11.41
C MET A 169 7.37 -19.00 12.60
N ASP A 170 7.58 -17.90 13.31
CA ASP A 170 8.23 -17.93 14.62
C ASP A 170 7.23 -18.25 15.75
N LYS A 171 7.73 -18.54 16.94
CA LYS A 171 6.91 -18.81 18.15
C LYS A 171 5.97 -17.67 18.56
N ARG A 172 6.14 -16.46 18.02
CA ARG A 172 5.28 -15.28 18.26
C ARG A 172 4.26 -15.09 17.14
N GLY A 173 4.27 -15.93 16.11
CA GLY A 173 3.39 -15.85 14.95
C GLY A 173 3.87 -14.89 13.85
N TYR A 174 5.13 -14.42 13.89
CA TYR A 174 5.70 -13.65 12.79
C TYR A 174 5.97 -14.57 11.61
N GLN A 175 5.75 -14.03 10.41
CA GLN A 175 6.03 -14.71 9.15
C GLN A 175 7.45 -14.40 8.73
N CYS A 176 8.27 -15.43 8.54
CA CYS A 176 9.68 -15.29 8.23
C CYS A 176 10.00 -15.93 6.87
N LEU A 177 10.73 -15.19 6.02
CA LEU A 177 11.27 -15.67 4.75
C LEU A 177 12.80 -15.61 4.82
N ARG A 178 13.44 -16.74 4.54
CA ARG A 178 14.90 -16.87 4.50
C ARG A 178 15.33 -17.41 3.15
N ILE A 179 16.46 -16.91 2.63
CA ILE A 179 17.02 -17.37 1.36
C ILE A 179 18.34 -18.10 1.63
N PHE A 180 18.37 -19.37 1.26
CA PHE A 180 19.57 -20.22 1.36
C PHE A 180 20.39 -20.17 0.09
N GLY A 181 21.72 -20.13 0.25
CA GLY A 181 22.70 -20.24 -0.82
C GLY A 181 23.50 -21.53 -0.80
N PRO A 182 24.28 -21.82 -1.87
CA PRO A 182 25.27 -22.89 -1.84
C PRO A 182 26.32 -22.61 -0.75
N GLY A 183 26.76 -23.68 -0.06
CA GLY A 183 27.85 -23.63 0.92
C GLY A 183 27.47 -23.03 2.29
N SER A 184 26.25 -23.30 2.77
CA SER A 184 25.72 -22.84 4.08
C SER A 184 25.82 -21.33 4.34
N ARG A 185 25.88 -20.52 3.27
CA ARG A 185 25.77 -19.07 3.38
C ARG A 185 24.29 -18.70 3.36
N GLU A 186 23.83 -18.21 4.49
CA GLU A 186 22.42 -17.95 4.77
C GLU A 186 22.18 -16.44 4.86
N SER A 187 21.01 -16.00 4.39
CA SER A 187 20.53 -14.66 4.73
C SER A 187 19.99 -14.66 6.13
N ASP A 188 20.09 -13.52 6.81
CA ASP A 188 19.22 -13.27 7.94
C ASP A 188 17.75 -13.46 7.49
N PRO A 189 16.90 -14.02 8.35
CA PRO A 189 15.50 -14.19 8.02
C PRO A 189 14.84 -12.80 8.06
N ASN A 190 14.10 -12.44 7.02
CA ASN A 190 13.21 -11.28 7.13
C ASN A 190 11.91 -11.75 7.77
N CYS A 191 11.55 -11.18 8.93
CA CYS A 191 10.38 -11.56 9.68
C CYS A 191 9.44 -10.37 9.85
N VAL A 192 8.16 -10.55 9.52
CA VAL A 192 7.13 -9.50 9.61
C VAL A 192 5.89 -10.01 10.34
N PRO A 193 5.11 -9.14 11.01
CA PRO A 193 3.81 -9.54 11.56
C PRO A 193 2.83 -10.03 10.47
N PRO A 194 1.81 -10.82 10.83
CA PRO A 194 0.76 -11.19 9.90
C PRO A 194 0.07 -9.98 9.25
N GLY A 195 -0.23 -10.10 7.95
CA GLY A 195 -0.87 -9.03 7.17
C GLY A 195 0.10 -8.00 6.58
N VAL A 196 1.40 -8.11 6.85
CA VAL A 196 2.45 -7.31 6.21
C VAL A 196 3.03 -8.09 5.03
N ASP A 197 3.35 -7.39 3.93
CA ASP A 197 3.98 -8.01 2.76
C ASP A 197 5.38 -8.51 3.12
N LEU A 198 5.59 -9.82 2.97
CA LEU A 198 6.82 -10.50 3.31
C LEU A 198 7.67 -10.70 2.05
N PHE A 199 8.85 -10.11 2.03
CA PHE A 199 9.81 -10.28 0.96
C PHE A 199 11.25 -10.37 1.47
N ALA A 200 12.16 -10.92 0.67
CA ALA A 200 13.58 -10.94 0.97
C ALA A 200 14.39 -10.54 -0.27
N ASP A 201 15.43 -9.73 -0.07
CA ASP A 201 16.31 -9.27 -1.14
C ASP A 201 17.63 -10.03 -1.09
N VAL A 202 18.07 -10.51 -2.25
CA VAL A 202 19.42 -11.03 -2.45
C VAL A 202 20.14 -10.12 -3.43
N VAL A 203 21.23 -9.52 -2.98
CA VAL A 203 22.03 -8.60 -3.78
C VAL A 203 23.30 -9.30 -4.25
N THR A 204 23.63 -9.13 -5.52
CA THR A 204 24.87 -9.60 -6.12
C THR A 204 25.93 -8.52 -5.89
N TRP A 205 26.87 -8.74 -4.98
CA TRP A 205 27.97 -7.80 -4.73
C TRP A 205 29.30 -8.38 -5.26
N PRO A 206 30.27 -7.52 -5.63
CA PRO A 206 31.59 -7.98 -6.00
C PRO A 206 32.23 -8.77 -4.84
N LEU A 207 32.85 -9.90 -5.18
CA LEU A 207 33.41 -10.94 -4.27
C LEU A 207 34.54 -10.47 -3.32
N GLN A 208 34.75 -9.17 -3.10
CA GLN A 208 35.88 -8.68 -2.28
C GLN A 208 35.75 -9.01 -0.79
N ASN A 209 34.55 -9.25 -0.26
CA ASN A 209 34.36 -9.68 1.13
C ASN A 209 33.79 -11.09 1.20
N GLN A 210 34.53 -12.00 1.84
CA GLN A 210 34.20 -13.42 1.93
C GLN A 210 32.96 -13.73 2.78
N ASP A 211 32.42 -12.74 3.50
CA ASP A 211 31.28 -12.91 4.42
C ASP A 211 29.91 -12.75 3.76
N PHE A 212 29.84 -12.28 2.52
CA PHE A 212 28.56 -12.15 1.83
C PHE A 212 28.12 -13.48 1.22
N ILE A 213 26.82 -13.76 1.31
CA ILE A 213 26.16 -14.76 0.47
C ILE A 213 26.60 -14.46 -0.95
N GLY A 214 27.21 -15.45 -1.63
CA GLY A 214 27.66 -15.25 -3.01
C GLY A 214 26.53 -14.64 -3.83
N GLY A 215 26.83 -13.79 -4.80
CA GLY A 215 25.81 -13.17 -5.62
C GLY A 215 24.93 -14.17 -6.37
N ILE A 216 23.93 -13.70 -7.10
CA ILE A 216 23.05 -14.58 -7.86
C ILE A 216 23.80 -15.01 -9.13
N PRO A 217 24.00 -16.32 -9.37
CA PRO A 217 24.69 -16.82 -10.55
C PRO A 217 24.15 -16.22 -11.85
N GLY A 218 25.06 -15.70 -12.67
CA GLY A 218 24.75 -15.14 -13.97
C GLY A 218 24.05 -13.78 -13.96
N LEU A 219 24.12 -13.02 -12.86
CA LEU A 219 23.75 -11.60 -12.80
C LEU A 219 24.99 -10.72 -12.62
N PRO A 220 25.00 -9.48 -13.16
CA PRO A 220 26.09 -8.54 -12.93
C PRO A 220 26.10 -8.05 -11.48
N ASP A 221 27.28 -7.66 -10.99
CA ASP A 221 27.44 -7.00 -9.70
C ASP A 221 26.54 -5.76 -9.60
N GLY A 222 25.91 -5.59 -8.44
CA GLY A 222 24.87 -4.60 -8.16
C GLY A 222 23.44 -5.10 -8.43
N SER A 223 23.23 -6.28 -9.02
CA SER A 223 21.88 -6.79 -9.29
C SER A 223 21.16 -7.23 -8.02
N ILE A 224 19.85 -7.03 -7.98
CA ILE A 224 18.98 -7.44 -6.86
C ILE A 224 17.97 -8.47 -7.38
N ALA A 225 17.78 -9.58 -6.67
CA ALA A 225 16.56 -10.37 -6.78
C ALA A 225 15.74 -10.23 -5.51
N ARG A 226 14.47 -9.86 -5.68
CA ARG A 226 13.49 -9.78 -4.61
C ARG A 226 12.56 -10.98 -4.67
N PHE A 227 12.43 -11.68 -3.55
CA PHE A 227 11.56 -12.82 -3.36
C PHE A 227 10.34 -12.39 -2.54
N HIS A 228 9.15 -12.28 -3.14
CA HIS A 228 7.90 -11.96 -2.44
C HIS A 228 7.14 -13.23 -2.11
N TYR A 229 6.79 -13.42 -0.84
CA TYR A 229 5.95 -14.52 -0.40
C TYR A 229 4.47 -14.24 -0.65
N ARG A 230 3.77 -15.17 -1.30
CA ARG A 230 2.33 -15.08 -1.64
C ARG A 230 1.47 -16.14 -0.94
N GLY A 231 1.97 -16.72 0.16
CA GLY A 231 1.29 -17.80 0.89
C GLY A 231 1.60 -19.19 0.31
N HIS A 232 1.33 -19.39 -0.97
CA HIS A 232 1.48 -20.69 -1.64
C HIS A 232 2.58 -20.72 -2.70
N SER A 233 3.16 -19.56 -3.01
CA SER A 233 4.25 -19.41 -3.96
C SER A 233 5.20 -18.30 -3.50
N VAL A 234 6.37 -18.24 -4.14
CA VAL A 234 7.28 -17.10 -4.02
C VAL A 234 7.49 -16.49 -5.40
N ASP A 235 7.11 -15.23 -5.54
CA ASP A 235 7.34 -14.44 -6.75
C ASP A 235 8.77 -13.88 -6.72
N VAL A 236 9.49 -13.97 -7.83
CA VAL A 236 10.84 -13.41 -7.97
C VAL A 236 10.83 -12.24 -8.91
N PHE A 237 11.40 -11.12 -8.49
CA PHE A 237 11.61 -9.93 -9.33
C PHE A 237 13.11 -9.64 -9.43
N LEU A 238 13.60 -9.51 -10.65
CA LEU A 238 14.97 -9.19 -10.98
C LEU A 238 15.14 -7.72 -11.32
N TYR A 239 16.08 -7.08 -10.64
CA TYR A 239 16.53 -5.73 -10.92
C TYR A 239 18.02 -5.82 -11.31
N PRO A 240 18.33 -6.05 -12.60
CA PRO A 240 19.71 -6.13 -13.05
C PRO A 240 20.39 -4.77 -12.87
N ALA A 241 21.64 -4.77 -12.43
CA ALA A 241 22.45 -3.56 -12.45
C ALA A 241 22.65 -3.09 -13.90
N SER A 242 22.67 -1.77 -14.10
CA SER A 242 23.17 -1.19 -15.34
C SER A 242 24.62 -1.63 -15.51
N LYS A 243 24.97 -2.21 -16.66
CA LYS A 243 26.38 -2.44 -16.98
C LYS A 243 27.10 -1.10 -16.92
N ALA A 244 28.15 -1.02 -16.11
CA ALA A 244 29.14 0.04 -16.29
C ALA A 244 29.88 -0.32 -17.57
N ASP A 245 29.67 0.48 -18.62
CA ASP A 245 30.45 0.43 -19.86
C ASP A 245 31.88 0.95 -19.61
#